data_AF-A0A7C2TDR2-F1
#
_entry.id   AF-A0A7C2TDR2-F1
#
_cell.length_a   1.000
_cell.length_b   1.000
_cell.length_c   1.000
_cell.angle_alpha   90.00
_cell.angle_beta   90.00
_cell.angle_gamma   90.00
#
_symmetry.space_group_name_H-M   'P 1'
#
loop_
_entity.id
_entity.type
_entity.pdbx_description
1 polymer ?
#
loop_
_entity_poly.entity_id
_entity_poly.type
_entity_poly.pdbx_seq_one_letter_code
_entity_poly.pdbx_strand_id
1 'polypeptide(L)'
;MDRQNVTVSLSRELLRKVKLLATQRNTSISGILTLALEELVNHEEDYQRARQQHLDWLAHGADLGTRGIKGWRREDLHERAG
;
A
#
# COMPACT_ATOMS: atom_id res chain seq x y z
N MET A 1 12.30 20.49 5.69
CA MET A 1 12.50 19.16 5.09
C MET A 1 13.82 19.21 4.35
N ASP A 2 14.73 18.32 4.70
CA ASP A 2 15.98 18.15 3.96
C ASP A 2 15.67 17.50 2.60
N ARG A 3 16.37 17.92 1.54
CA ARG A 3 16.15 17.45 0.17
C ARG A 3 17.49 17.18 -0.48
N GLN A 4 17.69 15.97 -0.98
CA GLN A 4 18.88 15.57 -1.72
C GLN A 4 18.60 15.55 -3.23
N ASN A 5 19.43 16.23 -4.01
CA ASN A 5 19.32 16.23 -5.47
C ASN A 5 19.89 14.93 -6.04
N VAL A 6 19.16 14.34 -6.99
CA VAL A 6 19.58 13.13 -7.71
C VAL A 6 19.55 13.42 -9.21
N THR A 7 20.62 13.04 -9.90
CA THR A 7 20.70 13.10 -11.37
C THR A 7 20.27 11.76 -11.95
N VAL A 8 19.30 11.79 -12.87
CA VAL A 8 18.78 10.59 -13.54
C VAL A 8 19.03 10.66 -15.04
N SER A 9 19.46 9.54 -15.62
CA SER A 9 19.64 9.40 -17.07
C SER A 9 18.37 8.83 -17.67
N LEU A 10 17.69 9.62 -18.52
CA LEU A 10 16.46 9.22 -19.21
C LEU A 10 16.70 9.15 -20.72
N SER A 11 16.02 8.25 -21.41
CA SER A 11 16.05 8.24 -22.88
C SER A 11 15.45 9.55 -23.42
N ARG A 12 15.95 10.01 -24.58
CA ARG A 12 15.43 11.25 -25.21
C ARG A 12 13.93 11.16 -25.48
N GLU A 13 13.45 9.97 -25.86
CA GLU A 13 12.03 9.73 -26.10
C GLU A 13 11.21 9.89 -24.82
N LEU A 14 11.65 9.28 -23.72
CA LEU A 14 10.97 9.38 -22.43
C LEU A 14 10.95 10.83 -21.94
N LEU A 15 12.08 11.53 -22.02
CA LEU A 15 12.16 12.93 -21.61
C LEU A 15 11.17 13.82 -22.39
N ARG A 16 10.98 13.56 -23.69
CA ARG A 16 9.99 14.27 -24.52
C ARG A 16 8.55 14.01 -24.04
N LYS A 17 8.20 12.75 -23.78
CA LYS A 17 6.87 12.35 -23.30
C LYS A 17 6.57 12.96 -21.92
N VAL A 18 7.53 12.89 -21.00
CA VAL A 18 7.38 13.44 -19.65
C VAL A 18 7.24 14.96 -19.68
N LYS A 19 7.97 15.67 -20.55
CA LYS A 19 7.79 17.12 -20.74
C LYS A 19 6.37 17.49 -21.15
N LEU A 20 5.82 16.79 -22.15
CA LEU A 20 4.44 16.99 -22.59
C LEU A 20 3.45 16.73 -21.45
N LEU A 21 3.63 15.64 -20.71
CA LEU A 21 2.79 15.29 -19.57
C LEU A 21 2.86 16.33 -18.45
N ALA A 22 4.05 16.84 -18.15
CA ALA A 22 4.27 17.88 -17.15
C ALA A 22 3.51 19.16 -17.52
N THR A 23 3.59 19.59 -18.78
CA THR A 23 2.81 20.73 -19.29
C THR A 23 1.30 20.48 -19.18
N GLN A 24 0.82 19.31 -19.60
CA GLN A 24 -0.60 18.97 -19.55
C GLN A 24 -1.17 18.97 -18.13
N ARG A 25 -0.36 18.53 -17.14
CA ARG A 25 -0.75 18.45 -15.73
C ARG A 25 -0.39 19.71 -14.93
N ASN A 26 0.10 20.77 -15.60
CA ASN A 26 0.57 22.00 -14.98
C ASN A 26 1.56 21.76 -13.82
N THR A 27 2.51 20.85 -14.03
CA THR A 27 3.52 20.43 -13.06
C THR A 27 4.92 20.40 -13.70
N SER A 28 5.95 20.10 -12.91
CA SER A 28 7.32 19.94 -13.39
C SER A 28 7.69 18.48 -13.61
N ILE A 29 8.77 18.23 -14.37
CA ILE A 29 9.36 16.89 -14.51
C ILE A 29 9.77 16.34 -13.14
N SER A 30 10.38 17.17 -12.29
CA SER A 30 10.75 16.79 -10.94
C SER A 30 9.53 16.41 -10.11
N GLY A 31 8.42 17.14 -10.22
CA GLY A 31 7.16 16.81 -9.55
C GLY A 31 6.59 15.46 -10.00
N ILE A 32 6.62 15.16 -11.30
CA ILE A 32 6.22 13.84 -11.81
C ILE A 32 7.12 12.74 -11.23
N LEU A 33 8.44 12.93 -11.23
CA LEU A 33 9.38 11.95 -10.68
C LEU A 33 9.18 11.74 -9.18
N THR A 34 8.98 12.82 -8.42
CA THR A 34 8.69 12.75 -6.98
C THR A 34 7.42 11.95 -6.72
N LEU A 35 6.32 12.26 -7.41
CA LEU A 35 5.06 11.54 -7.23
C LEU A 35 5.19 10.04 -7.57
N ALA A 36 5.89 9.72 -8.66
CA ALA A 36 6.12 8.32 -9.04
C ALA A 36 6.96 7.55 -8.02
N LEU A 37 7.97 8.21 -7.42
CA LEU A 37 8.78 7.60 -6.37
C LEU A 37 7.99 7.42 -5.07
N GLU A 38 7.19 8.41 -4.68
CA GLU A 38 6.31 8.32 -3.52
C GLU A 38 5.29 7.19 -3.69
N GLU A 39 4.66 7.07 -4.86
CA GLU A 39 3.72 5.99 -5.18
C GLU A 39 4.40 4.61 -5.12
N LEU A 40 5.62 4.49 -5.65
CA LEU A 40 6.39 3.24 -5.60
C LEU A 40 6.74 2.84 -4.16
N VAL A 41 7.19 3.78 -3.34
CA VAL A 41 7.53 3.53 -1.93
C VAL A 41 6.29 3.16 -1.14
N ASN A 42 5.21 3.94 -1.28
CA ASN A 42 3.95 3.69 -0.57
C ASN A 42 3.39 2.31 -0.90
N HIS A 43 3.39 1.93 -2.18
CA HIS A 43 2.93 0.61 -2.60
C HIS A 43 3.70 -0.54 -1.94
N GLU A 44 5.03 -0.41 -1.83
CA GLU A 44 5.86 -1.42 -1.17
C GLU A 44 5.61 -1.43 0.36
N GLU A 45 5.58 -0.26 1.00
CA GLU A 45 5.36 -0.14 2.44
C GLU A 45 3.99 -0.65 2.87
N ASP A 46 2.93 -0.33 2.12
CA ASP A 46 1.57 -0.77 2.41
C ASP A 46 1.46 -2.30 2.29
N TYR A 47 2.08 -2.89 1.26
CA TYR A 47 2.13 -4.34 1.12
C TYR A 47 2.86 -5.01 2.30
N GLN A 48 4.05 -4.52 2.65
CA GLN A 48 4.81 -5.08 3.77
C GLN A 48 4.07 -4.92 5.10
N ARG A 49 3.39 -3.78 5.32
CA ARG A 49 2.60 -3.52 6.52
C ARG A 49 1.40 -4.46 6.62
N ALA A 50 0.64 -4.62 5.54
CA ALA A 50 -0.50 -5.54 5.50
C ALA A 50 -0.04 -6.99 5.72
N ARG A 51 1.08 -7.38 5.11
CA ARG A 51 1.70 -8.70 5.32
C ARG A 51 2.09 -8.93 6.77
N GLN A 52 2.78 -7.98 7.40
CA GLN A 52 3.22 -8.09 8.78
C GLN A 52 2.01 -8.22 9.73
N GLN A 53 1.00 -7.36 9.56
CA GLN A 53 -0.23 -7.42 10.36
C GLN A 53 -0.92 -8.79 10.24
N HIS A 54 -0.98 -9.36 9.03
CA HIS A 54 -1.59 -10.66 8.82
C HIS A 54 -0.77 -11.79 9.46
N LEU A 55 0.56 -11.75 9.34
CA LEU A 55 1.45 -12.72 10.00
C LEU A 55 1.34 -12.64 11.52
N ASP A 56 1.27 -11.43 12.09
CA ASP A 56 1.07 -11.24 13.52
C ASP A 56 -0.29 -11.80 13.95
N TRP A 57 -1.35 -11.60 13.16
CA TRP A 57 -2.67 -12.17 13.44
C TRP A 57 -2.67 -13.71 13.39
N LEU A 58 -1.95 -14.30 12.43
CA LEU A 58 -1.77 -15.75 12.36
C LEU A 58 -0.94 -16.30 13.52
N ALA A 59 0.11 -15.60 13.95
CA ALA A 59 1.00 -16.02 15.02
C ALA A 59 0.31 -15.97 16.40
N HIS A 60 -0.47 -14.92 16.67
CA HIS A 60 -1.20 -14.78 17.92
C HIS A 60 -2.51 -15.57 17.94
N GLY A 61 -3.10 -15.81 16.76
CA GLY A 61 -4.45 -16.36 16.63
C GLY A 61 -5.51 -15.35 17.06
N ALA A 62 -6.73 -15.50 16.53
CA ALA A 62 -7.86 -14.72 17.02
C ALA A 62 -8.31 -15.26 18.39
N ASP A 63 -8.34 -14.41 19.42
CA ASP A 63 -9.04 -14.75 20.66
C ASP A 63 -10.55 -14.73 20.39
N LEU A 64 -11.11 -15.91 20.17
CA LEU A 64 -12.53 -16.09 19.89
C LEU A 64 -13.38 -16.13 21.18
N GLY A 65 -12.78 -15.90 22.36
CA GLY A 65 -13.45 -16.02 23.66
C GLY A 65 -13.91 -17.45 23.99
N THR A 66 -13.54 -18.43 23.16
CA THR A 66 -13.96 -19.83 23.27
C THR A 66 -13.07 -20.63 24.21
N ARG A 67 -11.90 -20.11 24.61
CA ARG A 67 -10.86 -20.86 25.34
C ARG A 67 -10.53 -22.21 24.68
N GLY A 68 -10.65 -22.30 23.36
CA GLY A 68 -10.45 -23.54 22.59
C GLY A 68 -11.66 -24.50 22.58
N ILE A 69 -12.77 -24.14 23.22
CA ILE A 69 -13.98 -24.97 23.31
C ILE A 69 -15.07 -24.35 22.44
N LYS A 70 -15.40 -25.03 21.34
CA LYS A 70 -16.45 -24.60 20.43
C LYS A 70 -17.83 -24.94 21.01
N GLY A 71 -18.42 -24.00 21.75
CA GLY A 71 -19.74 -24.16 22.39
C GLY A 71 -20.95 -24.02 21.46
N TRP A 72 -20.71 -23.85 20.16
CA TRP A 72 -21.72 -23.63 19.12
C TRP A 72 -21.51 -24.60 17.96
N ARG A 73 -22.60 -25.14 17.42
CA ARG A 73 -22.60 -25.84 16.13
C ARG A 73 -22.74 -24.82 15.01
N ARG A 74 -22.39 -25.20 13.78
CA ARG A 74 -22.40 -24.27 12.65
C ARG A 74 -23.81 -23.75 12.38
N GLU A 75 -24.80 -24.61 12.63
CA GLU A 75 -26.22 -24.29 12.55
C GLU A 75 -26.64 -23.14 13.47
N ASP A 76 -26.04 -23.04 14.67
CA ASP A 76 -26.41 -22.07 15.72
C ASP A 76 -25.93 -20.63 15.40
N LEU A 77 -24.98 -20.46 14.47
CA LEU A 77 -24.41 -19.16 14.09
C LEU A 77 -25.25 -18.36 13.07
N HIS A 78 -26.29 -18.97 12.50
CA HIS A 78 -27.13 -18.34 11.49
C HIS A 78 -28.27 -17.51 12.07
N GLU A 79 -28.54 -17.65 13.36
CA GLU A 79 -29.64 -16.97 14.04
C GLU A 79 -29.12 -15.71 14.74
N ARG A 80 -28.95 -14.62 13.98
CA ARG A 80 -28.79 -13.30 14.59
C ARG A 80 -30.15 -12.89 15.14
N ALA A 81 -30.31 -13.00 16.46
CA ALA A 81 -31.38 -12.31 17.18
C ALA A 81 -31.34 -10.81 16.84
N GLY A 82 -32.49 -10.27 16.45
CA GLY A 82 -32.70 -8.84 16.23
C GLY A 82 -32.64 -8.04 17.52
#